data_AF-I2NUU7-F1
#
_entry.id   AF-I2NUU7-F1
#
_cell.length_a   1.000
_cell.length_b   1.000
_cell.length_c   1.000
_cell.angle_alpha   90.00
_cell.angle_beta   90.00
_cell.angle_gamma   90.00
#
_symmetry.space_group_name_H-M   'P 1'
#
loop_
_entity.id
_entity.type
_entity.pdbx_description
1 polymer ?
#
loop_
_entity_poly.entity_id
_entity_poly.type
_entity_poly.pdbx_seq_one_letter_code
_entity_poly.pdbx_strand_id
1 'polypeptide(L)'
;MDENFLNNFKNVKEEKVYHHLGYILTTGANWAKPIGKFTLTIDREPNTVISLCWDKSLRKVGPNRFQAVKENFLPKKDLDIIFVYEKP
;
A
#
# COMPACT_ATOMS: atom_id res chain seq x y z
N MET A 1 10.85 -8.80 3.16
CA MET A 1 9.91 -8.36 4.21
C MET A 1 10.70 -7.42 5.11
N ASP A 2 10.19 -6.23 5.43
CA ASP A 2 10.95 -5.19 6.14
C ASP A 2 11.29 -5.60 7.58
N GLU A 3 12.49 -5.29 8.07
CA GLU A 3 12.92 -5.70 9.42
C GLU A 3 12.17 -4.96 10.53
N ASN A 4 11.75 -3.71 10.28
CA ASN A 4 10.93 -2.96 11.23
C ASN A 4 9.53 -3.57 11.35
N PHE A 5 8.99 -4.14 10.26
CA PHE A 5 7.73 -4.87 10.31
C PHE A 5 7.80 -6.09 11.23
N LEU A 6 8.87 -6.89 11.14
CA LEU A 6 9.05 -8.09 11.97
C LEU A 6 9.20 -7.74 13.46
N ASN A 7 9.95 -6.70 13.79
CA ASN A 7 10.15 -6.28 15.19
C ASN A 7 8.86 -5.72 15.81
N ASN A 8 8.02 -5.04 15.02
CA ASN A 8 6.72 -4.56 15.48
C ASN A 8 5.68 -5.68 15.62
N PHE A 9 5.85 -6.80 14.93
CA PHE A 9 4.97 -7.97 15.05
C PHE A 9 5.28 -8.82 16.28
N LYS A 10 6.54 -8.95 16.69
CA LYS A 10 6.96 -9.80 17.83
C LYS A 10 6.52 -9.29 19.21
N ASN A 11 6.23 -7.99 19.33
CA ASN A 11 5.87 -7.36 20.62
C ASN A 11 4.36 -7.18 20.82
N VAL A 12 3.54 -7.82 20.00
CA VAL A 12 2.09 -7.65 20.01
C VAL A 12 1.47 -8.60 21.03
N LYS A 13 0.91 -8.04 22.12
CA LYS A 13 0.15 -8.76 23.15
C LYS A 13 -1.37 -8.82 22.88
N GLU A 14 -1.87 -8.05 21.92
CA GLU A 14 -3.29 -7.93 21.56
C GLU A 14 -3.60 -8.63 20.22
N GLU A 15 -4.85 -9.10 20.04
CA GLU A 15 -5.32 -9.64 18.76
C GLU A 15 -5.38 -8.54 17.70
N LYS A 16 -4.26 -8.31 17.01
CA LYS A 16 -4.23 -7.47 15.81
C LYS A 16 -5.04 -8.14 14.71
N VAL A 17 -5.95 -7.38 14.12
CA VAL A 17 -6.73 -7.79 12.95
C VAL A 17 -5.99 -7.32 11.71
N TYR A 18 -6.03 -8.12 10.65
CA TYR A 18 -5.52 -7.71 9.35
C TYR A 18 -6.60 -7.76 8.28
N HIS A 19 -6.55 -6.78 7.37
CA HIS A 19 -7.33 -6.76 6.14
C HIS A 19 -6.40 -6.72 4.93
N HIS A 20 -6.70 -7.53 3.93
CA HIS A 20 -6.00 -7.54 2.65
C HIS A 20 -6.86 -6.92 1.56
N LEU A 21 -6.25 -6.07 0.74
CA LEU A 21 -6.84 -5.49 -0.45
C LEU A 21 -5.94 -5.79 -1.66
N GLY A 22 -6.45 -6.63 -2.55
CA GLY A 22 -5.88 -6.87 -3.87
C GLY A 22 -6.52 -5.97 -4.93
N TYR A 23 -5.72 -5.37 -5.81
CA TYR A 23 -6.21 -4.61 -6.96
C TYR A 23 -5.43 -4.95 -8.22
N ILE A 24 -6.14 -5.49 -9.22
CA ILE A 24 -5.59 -5.83 -10.54
C ILE A 24 -5.26 -4.54 -11.28
N LEU A 25 -3.97 -4.33 -11.55
CA LEU A 25 -3.44 -3.14 -12.21
C LEU A 25 -2.67 -3.49 -13.49
N THR A 26 -2.09 -4.68 -13.54
CA THR A 26 -1.29 -5.18 -14.67
C THR A 26 -2.06 -5.23 -16.00
N THR A 27 -3.38 -5.42 -15.96
CA THR A 27 -4.23 -5.37 -17.17
C THR A 27 -4.20 -4.00 -17.85
N GLY A 28 -3.86 -2.93 -17.11
CA GLY A 28 -3.60 -1.60 -17.67
C GLY A 28 -2.39 -1.56 -18.62
N ALA A 29 -1.46 -2.52 -18.52
CA ALA A 29 -0.32 -2.61 -19.43
C ALA A 29 -0.67 -3.19 -20.81
N ASN A 30 -1.88 -3.74 -21.01
CA ASN A 30 -2.31 -4.32 -22.28
C ASN A 30 -2.80 -3.27 -23.30
N TRP A 31 -2.89 -2.00 -22.88
CA TRP A 31 -3.28 -0.91 -23.76
C TRP A 31 -2.10 -0.52 -24.67
N ALA A 32 -2.40 0.04 -25.85
CA ALA A 32 -1.38 0.38 -26.86
C ALA A 32 -0.31 1.39 -26.38
N LYS A 33 -0.54 2.04 -25.24
CA LYS A 33 0.35 3.02 -24.59
C LYS A 33 0.33 2.80 -23.07
N PRO A 34 1.33 3.31 -22.33
CA PRO A 34 1.27 3.36 -20.86
C PRO A 34 -0.03 4.03 -20.38
N ILE A 35 -0.50 3.71 -19.18
CA ILE A 35 -1.78 4.24 -18.63
C ILE A 35 -1.74 5.74 -18.28
N GLY A 36 -0.72 6.45 -18.77
CA GLY A 36 -0.53 7.88 -18.55
C GLY A 36 -0.27 8.16 -17.09
N LYS A 37 -1.14 8.99 -16.49
CA LYS A 37 -1.01 9.42 -15.10
C LYS A 37 -1.77 8.48 -14.16
N PHE A 38 -1.06 7.90 -13.22
CA PHE A 38 -1.62 7.08 -12.16
C PHE A 38 -1.35 7.72 -10.80
N THR A 39 -2.41 7.87 -10.00
CA THR A 39 -2.31 8.40 -8.63
C THR A 39 -2.83 7.35 -7.65
N LEU A 40 -1.94 6.84 -6.81
CA LEU A 40 -2.29 5.97 -5.68
C LEU A 40 -2.44 6.84 -4.44
N THR A 41 -3.64 6.91 -3.89
CA THR A 41 -3.89 7.52 -2.57
C THR A 41 -4.38 6.43 -1.63
N ILE A 42 -3.73 6.29 -0.48
CA ILE A 42 -4.10 5.32 0.55
C ILE A 42 -4.40 6.10 1.82
N ASP A 43 -5.66 6.03 2.23
CA ASP A 43 -6.14 6.49 3.52
C ASP A 43 -6.24 5.32 4.50
N ARG A 44 -6.00 5.59 5.77
CA ARG A 44 -6.15 4.63 6.86
C ARG A 44 -6.72 5.26 8.11
N GLU A 45 -7.22 4.43 9.00
CA GLU A 45 -7.57 4.83 10.36
C GLU A 45 -6.29 5.18 11.17
N PRO A 46 -6.43 5.99 12.24
CA PRO A 46 -5.39 6.12 13.25
C PRO A 46 -4.93 4.75 13.75
N ASN A 47 -3.66 4.63 14.15
CA ASN A 47 -3.04 3.40 14.67
C ASN A 47 -3.01 2.18 13.72
N THR A 48 -3.46 2.31 12.47
CA THR A 48 -3.30 1.26 11.45
C THR A 48 -1.88 1.24 10.85
N VAL A 49 -1.23 0.08 10.80
CA VAL A 49 0.01 -0.14 10.05
C VAL A 49 -0.35 -0.61 8.64
N ILE A 50 0.29 -0.05 7.61
CA ILE A 50 0.12 -0.50 6.22
C ILE A 50 1.41 -1.20 5.77
N SER A 51 1.27 -2.33 5.09
CA SER A 51 2.35 -2.98 4.33
C SER A 51 1.94 -3.12 2.88
N LEU A 52 2.82 -2.71 1.96
CA LEU A 52 2.63 -2.87 0.52
C LEU A 52 3.98 -2.89 -0.21
N CYS A 53 4.03 -3.61 -1.32
CA CYS A 53 5.15 -3.55 -2.25
C CYS A 53 4.97 -2.36 -3.19
N TRP A 54 5.45 -1.19 -2.80
CA TRP A 54 5.52 -0.01 -3.67
C TRP A 54 6.93 0.57 -3.66
N ASP A 55 7.28 1.30 -4.71
CA ASP A 55 8.62 1.90 -4.78
C ASP A 55 8.76 3.16 -3.91
N LYS A 56 9.95 3.74 -3.95
CA LYS A 56 10.28 4.94 -3.21
C LYS A 56 9.53 6.19 -3.69
N SER A 57 8.45 6.14 -4.48
CA SER A 57 7.62 7.31 -4.76
C SER A 57 6.46 7.48 -3.79
N LEU A 58 6.12 6.46 -2.98
CA LEU A 58 5.07 6.59 -1.96
C LEU A 58 5.56 7.48 -0.82
N ARG A 59 4.77 8.50 -0.49
CA ARG A 59 5.07 9.47 0.57
C ARG A 59 3.88 9.66 1.47
N LYS A 60 4.15 9.89 2.76
CA LYS A 60 3.13 10.36 3.69
C LYS A 60 2.82 11.82 3.37
N VAL A 61 1.58 12.13 3.02
CA VAL A 61 1.11 13.49 2.64
C VAL A 61 0.10 14.06 3.62
N GLY A 62 -0.28 13.29 4.64
CA GLY A 62 -1.13 13.73 5.75
C GLY A 62 -1.00 12.79 6.95
N PRO A 63 -1.69 13.07 8.07
CA PRO A 63 -1.58 12.27 9.30
C PRO A 63 -1.79 10.77 9.07
N ASN A 64 -2.78 10.42 8.25
CA ASN A 64 -3.14 9.06 7.89
C ASN A 64 -3.26 8.83 6.38
N ARG A 65 -2.56 9.64 5.57
CA ARG A 65 -2.64 9.57 4.10
C ARG A 65 -1.28 9.38 3.48
N PHE A 66 -1.19 8.41 2.57
CA PHE A 66 -0.04 8.19 1.71
C PHE A 66 -0.42 8.42 0.26
N GLN A 67 0.50 8.96 -0.53
CA GLN A 67 0.29 9.20 -1.94
C GLN A 67 1.54 8.89 -2.77
N ALA A 68 1.31 8.31 -3.95
CA ALA A 68 2.28 8.19 -5.02
C ALA A 68 1.65 8.66 -6.34
N VAL A 69 2.43 9.40 -7.13
CA VAL A 69 2.06 9.79 -8.49
C VAL A 69 3.08 9.19 -9.45
N LYS A 70 2.58 8.58 -10.53
CA LYS A 70 3.39 8.09 -11.66
C LYS A 70 2.88 8.71 -12.94
N GLU A 71 3.79 9.18 -13.77
CA GLU A 71 3.51 9.67 -15.12
C GLU A 71 4.00 8.62 -16.14
N ASN A 72 3.32 8.49 -17.27
CA ASN A 72 3.56 7.46 -18.29
C ASN A 72 3.73 6.05 -17.70
N PHE A 73 2.87 5.70 -16.75
CA PHE A 73 3.04 4.49 -15.95
C PHE A 73 2.71 3.21 -16.73
N LEU A 74 3.61 2.24 -16.65
CA LEU A 74 3.39 0.88 -17.17
C LEU A 74 3.39 -0.09 -15.99
N PRO A 75 2.22 -0.59 -15.54
CA PRO A 75 2.13 -1.41 -14.34
C PRO A 75 2.76 -2.78 -14.57
N LYS A 76 3.71 -3.15 -13.70
CA LYS A 76 4.43 -4.44 -13.76
C LYS A 76 3.94 -5.46 -12.72
N LYS A 77 3.16 -4.99 -11.74
CA LYS A 77 2.63 -5.78 -10.63
C LYS A 77 1.27 -5.23 -10.25
N ASP A 78 0.42 -6.12 -9.75
CA ASP A 78 -0.83 -5.74 -9.09
C ASP A 78 -0.53 -5.15 -7.71
N LEU A 79 -1.52 -4.50 -7.12
CA LEU A 79 -1.41 -3.96 -5.77
C LEU A 79 -1.86 -5.02 -4.77
N ASP A 80 -1.02 -5.26 -3.78
CA ASP A 80 -1.33 -6.00 -2.58
C ASP A 80 -1.07 -5.11 -1.38
N ILE A 81 -2.12 -4.79 -0.65
CA ILE A 81 -2.06 -3.91 0.51
C ILE A 81 -2.59 -4.68 1.72
N ILE A 82 -1.80 -4.68 2.79
CA ILE A 82 -2.20 -5.24 4.08
C ILE A 82 -2.34 -4.08 5.06
N PHE A 83 -3.50 -3.99 5.69
CA PHE A 83 -3.79 -3.11 6.81
C PHE A 83 -3.77 -3.95 8.08
N VAL A 84 -3.04 -3.50 9.10
CA VAL A 84 -2.98 -4.16 10.41
C VAL A 84 -3.37 -3.14 11.46
N TYR A 85 -4.38 -3.43 12.26
CA TYR A 85 -4.89 -2.52 13.27
C TYR A 85 -5.37 -3.29 14.50
N GLU A 86 -5.52 -2.57 15.61
CA GLU A 86 -6.08 -3.12 16.85
C GLU A 86 -7.60 -3.20 16.72
N LYS A 87 -8.16 -4.34 17.13
CA LYS A 87 -9.61 -4.48 17.18
C LYS A 87 -10.17 -3.44 18.17
N PRO A 88 -11.17 -2.64 17.79
CA PRO A 88 -11.81 -1.71 18.71
C PRO A 88 -12.48 -2.44 19.88
#